data_AF-A0AAW1PZX0-F1
#
_entry.id   AF-A0AAW1PZX0-F1
#
_cell.length_a   1.000
_cell.length_b   1.000
_cell.length_c   1.000
_cell.angle_alpha   90.00
_cell.angle_beta   90.00
_cell.angle_gamma   90.00
#
_symmetry.space_group_name_H-M   'P 1'
#
loop_
_entity.id
_entity.type
_entity.pdbx_description
1 polymer ?
#
loop_
_entity_poly.entity_id
_entity_poly.type
_entity_poly.pdbx_seq_one_letter_code
_entity_poly.pdbx_strand_id
1 'polypeptide(L)'
;MGLDGGTYITRSDVLRGQSWALSQSDTSRSTRGGVVSSSTVLLPKRLDVSTERAVKWSTCTLTGQPLKRPVAADYLGSLYNREAVIEFLLARTGVFVDDRAQHRYLNQQRASGFAFDHLQSTKDIFTGYPADDRQHMQFVREDVCQH
;
A
#
# COMPACT_ATOMS: atom_id res chain seq x y z
N MET A 1 21.82 1.36 -29.58
CA MET A 1 20.84 0.33 -29.95
C MET A 1 20.58 -0.51 -28.70
N GLY A 2 19.35 -0.46 -28.15
CA GLY A 2 18.86 -1.35 -27.09
C GLY A 2 19.12 -0.91 -25.64
N LEU A 3 18.24 -0.08 -25.07
CA LEU A 3 18.07 0.06 -23.62
C LEU A 3 16.57 -0.03 -23.30
N ASP A 4 16.01 -1.16 -23.73
CA ASP A 4 14.59 -1.47 -23.63
C ASP A 4 14.44 -2.59 -22.58
N GLY A 5 15.20 -2.46 -21.49
CA GLY A 5 14.92 -3.20 -20.27
C GLY A 5 13.70 -2.57 -19.63
N GLY A 6 12.51 -2.95 -20.10
CA GLY A 6 11.24 -2.57 -19.51
C GLY A 6 11.24 -2.93 -18.03
N THR A 7 11.61 -1.98 -17.19
CA THR A 7 11.52 -2.08 -15.75
C THR A 7 10.05 -2.20 -15.41
N TYR A 8 9.64 -3.39 -14.97
CA TYR A 8 8.31 -3.62 -14.41
C TYR A 8 8.07 -2.54 -13.35
N ILE A 9 7.01 -1.74 -13.52
CA ILE A 9 6.65 -0.66 -12.61
C ILE A 9 6.36 -1.30 -11.24
N THR A 10 7.29 -1.12 -10.30
CA THR A 10 7.14 -1.65 -8.93
C THR A 10 6.11 -0.84 -8.16
N ARG A 11 5.59 -1.37 -7.04
CA ARG A 11 4.70 -0.59 -6.14
C ARG A 11 5.35 0.75 -5.73
N SER A 12 6.66 0.74 -5.53
CA SER A 12 7.45 1.95 -5.29
C SER A 12 7.38 2.90 -6.48
N ASP A 13 7.44 2.44 -7.73
CA ASP A 13 7.27 3.28 -8.94
C ASP A 13 5.86 3.85 -9.10
N VAL A 14 4.81 3.07 -8.76
CA VAL A 14 3.42 3.58 -8.77
C VAL A 14 3.22 4.66 -7.71
N LEU A 15 3.73 4.44 -6.50
CA LEU A 15 3.66 5.43 -5.41
C LEU A 15 4.51 6.68 -5.71
N ARG A 16 5.66 6.53 -6.39
CA ARG A 16 6.49 7.63 -6.91
C ARG A 16 5.75 8.50 -7.94
N GLY A 17 4.93 7.89 -8.80
CA GLY A 17 4.14 8.62 -9.80
C GLY A 17 2.94 9.38 -9.21
N GLN A 18 2.49 9.00 -8.01
CA GLN A 18 1.32 9.58 -7.34
C GLN A 18 1.68 10.76 -6.41
N SER A 19 2.93 10.85 -5.93
CA SER A 19 3.38 12.04 -5.20
C SER A 19 4.88 12.32 -5.37
N TRP A 20 5.17 13.59 -5.70
CA TRP A 20 6.54 14.08 -5.87
C TRP A 20 7.37 13.93 -4.59
N ALA A 21 6.75 14.09 -3.42
CA ALA A 21 7.40 13.98 -2.12
C ALA A 21 7.89 12.55 -1.80
N LEU A 22 7.10 11.50 -2.11
CA LEU A 22 7.51 10.09 -1.91
C LEU A 22 8.67 9.70 -2.84
N SER A 23 8.74 10.31 -4.03
CA SER A 23 9.86 10.07 -4.95
C SER A 23 11.19 10.64 -4.49
N GLN A 24 11.18 11.70 -3.69
CA GLN A 24 12.40 12.33 -3.17
C GLN A 24 12.90 11.68 -1.87
N SER A 25 12.05 10.91 -1.17
CA SER A 25 12.41 10.24 0.09
C SER A 25 12.98 8.83 -0.06
N ASP A 26 13.05 8.26 -1.26
CA ASP A 26 13.56 6.90 -1.48
C ASP A 26 15.07 6.88 -1.74
N THR A 27 15.84 6.31 -0.82
CA THR A 27 17.30 6.15 -0.92
C THR A 27 17.74 4.91 -1.71
N SER A 28 16.80 4.12 -2.24
CA SER A 28 17.08 2.83 -2.88
C SER A 28 17.49 2.95 -4.37
N ARG A 29 17.82 4.15 -4.88
CA ARG A 29 18.14 4.33 -6.32
C ARG A 29 19.51 3.75 -6.70
N SER A 30 19.47 2.99 -7.81
CA SER A 30 20.60 2.42 -8.54
C SER A 30 21.76 3.38 -8.79
N THR A 31 22.98 2.87 -8.65
CA THR A 31 24.27 3.52 -8.94
C THR A 31 24.51 3.87 -10.42
N ARG A 32 23.55 3.62 -11.33
CA ARG A 32 23.67 3.96 -12.77
C ARG A 32 22.96 5.25 -13.19
N GLY A 33 22.25 5.92 -12.29
CA GLY A 33 21.72 7.26 -12.53
C GLY A 33 22.64 8.30 -11.88
N GLY A 34 23.49 8.95 -12.69
CA GLY A 34 24.44 9.95 -12.20
C GLY A 34 23.79 10.98 -11.28
N VAL A 35 24.42 11.21 -10.14
CA VAL A 35 24.10 12.31 -9.23
C VAL A 35 24.38 13.63 -9.97
N VAL A 36 23.35 14.35 -10.38
CA VAL A 36 23.51 15.79 -10.62
C VAL A 36 23.66 16.44 -9.27
N SER A 37 24.91 16.76 -8.91
CA SER A 37 25.23 17.56 -7.75
C SER A 37 24.54 18.91 -7.86
N SER A 38 23.49 19.10 -7.08
CA SER A 38 23.07 20.40 -6.57
C SER A 38 22.97 20.25 -5.06
N SER A 39 23.82 20.99 -4.38
CA SER A 39 24.21 20.91 -2.98
C SER A 39 23.08 21.23 -2.00
N THR A 40 22.09 20.35 -1.90
CA THR A 40 21.26 20.16 -0.71
C THR A 40 20.76 18.72 -0.77
N VAL A 41 21.56 17.85 -0.15
CA VAL A 41 21.26 16.43 0.03
C VAL A 41 19.83 16.29 0.53
N LEU A 42 18.96 15.73 -0.30
CA LEU A 42 17.63 15.29 0.12
C LEU A 42 17.85 14.18 1.15
N LEU A 43 17.97 14.56 2.42
CA LEU A 43 17.67 13.63 3.49
C LEU A 43 16.25 13.15 3.23
N PRO A 44 16.01 11.83 3.20
CA PRO A 44 14.67 11.32 3.03
C PRO A 44 13.80 11.96 4.10
N LYS A 45 12.81 12.77 3.69
CA LYS A 45 11.91 13.45 4.62
C LYS A 45 11.08 12.36 5.28
N ARG A 46 11.55 11.89 6.44
CA ARG A 46 10.86 10.91 7.25
C ARG A 46 9.49 11.49 7.57
N LEU A 47 8.44 10.76 7.23
CA LEU A 47 7.09 11.18 7.56
C LEU A 47 6.97 11.26 9.07
N ASP A 48 6.16 12.21 9.53
CA ASP A 48 5.90 12.32 10.97
C ASP A 48 5.21 11.04 11.46
N VAL A 49 5.56 10.57 12.65
CA VAL A 49 5.05 9.33 13.24
C VAL A 49 3.53 9.36 13.36
N SER A 50 2.95 10.55 13.58
CA SER A 50 1.49 10.74 13.60
C SER A 50 0.86 10.41 12.24
N THR A 51 1.45 10.91 11.16
CA THR A 51 0.97 10.68 9.79
C THR A 51 1.12 9.23 9.36
N GLU A 52 2.21 8.56 9.75
CA GLU A 52 2.39 7.12 9.50
C GLU A 52 1.30 6.29 10.18
N ARG A 53 0.94 6.64 11.43
CA ARG A 53 -0.16 5.96 12.14
C ARG A 53 -1.51 6.23 11.48
N ALA A 54 -1.80 7.49 11.14
CA ALA A 54 -3.04 7.86 10.48
C ALA A 54 -3.23 7.11 9.15
N VAL A 55 -2.16 6.98 8.35
CA VAL A 55 -2.19 6.20 7.10
C VAL A 55 -2.44 4.72 7.39
N LYS A 56 -1.77 4.13 8.38
CA LYS A 56 -1.99 2.71 8.76
C LYS A 56 -3.43 2.42 9.19
N TRP A 57 -4.11 3.39 9.80
CA TRP A 57 -5.47 3.23 10.33
C TRP A 57 -6.57 3.61 9.33
N SER A 58 -6.22 4.25 8.22
CA SER A 58 -7.17 4.69 7.18
C SER A 58 -7.05 3.90 5.87
N THR A 59 -5.97 3.15 5.67
CA THR A 59 -5.68 2.43 4.42
C THR A 59 -5.58 0.92 4.65
N CYS A 60 -6.04 0.17 3.64
CA CYS A 60 -5.93 -1.28 3.59
C CYS A 60 -4.48 -1.67 3.33
N THR A 61 -3.90 -2.48 4.21
CA THR A 61 -2.48 -2.87 4.11
C THR A 61 -2.19 -3.75 2.88
N LEU A 62 -3.19 -4.49 2.37
CA LEU A 62 -3.06 -5.40 1.22
C LEU A 62 -3.14 -4.68 -0.14
N THR A 63 -4.02 -3.69 -0.27
CA THR A 63 -4.26 -2.97 -1.55
C THR A 63 -3.76 -1.53 -1.57
N GLY A 64 -3.51 -0.93 -0.41
CA GLY A 64 -3.22 0.51 -0.27
C GLY A 64 -4.43 1.41 -0.50
N GLN A 65 -5.63 0.85 -0.73
CA GLN A 65 -6.86 1.62 -0.91
C GLN A 65 -7.41 2.10 0.44
N PRO A 66 -8.23 3.17 0.47
CA PRO A 66 -8.94 3.56 1.69
C PRO A 66 -9.80 2.41 2.23
N LEU A 67 -9.89 2.32 3.56
CA LEU A 67 -10.67 1.30 4.22
C LEU A 67 -12.17 1.46 3.92
N LYS A 68 -12.81 0.37 3.49
CA LYS A 68 -14.23 0.27 3.19
C LYS A 68 -14.90 -0.65 4.19
N ARG A 69 -16.15 -0.34 4.54
CA ARG A 69 -16.96 -1.21 5.40
C ARG A 69 -17.41 -2.43 4.59
N PRO A 70 -17.35 -3.66 5.14
CA PRO A 70 -16.88 -4.04 6.47
C PRO A 70 -15.33 -4.11 6.56
N VAL A 71 -14.78 -3.63 7.67
CA VAL A 71 -13.34 -3.67 7.94
C VAL A 71 -12.98 -5.02 8.56
N ALA A 72 -11.92 -5.64 8.04
CA ALA A 72 -11.37 -6.88 8.55
C ALA A 72 -10.02 -6.59 9.23
N ALA A 73 -9.81 -7.14 10.42
CA ALA A 73 -8.55 -7.05 11.15
C ALA A 73 -7.93 -8.44 11.32
N ASP A 74 -6.61 -8.56 11.22
CA ASP A 74 -5.89 -9.79 11.57
C ASP A 74 -5.50 -9.81 13.06
N TYR A 75 -4.90 -10.92 13.50
CA TYR A 75 -4.37 -11.04 14.86
C TYR A 75 -3.10 -10.20 15.12
N LEU A 76 -2.47 -9.66 14.07
CA LEU A 76 -1.29 -8.78 14.17
C LEU A 76 -1.69 -7.29 14.30
N GLY A 77 -2.97 -6.98 14.18
CA GLY A 77 -3.51 -5.61 14.26
C GLY A 77 -3.46 -4.84 12.93
N SER A 78 -3.24 -5.51 11.80
CA SER A 78 -3.34 -4.92 10.47
C SER A 78 -4.79 -4.85 10.01
N LEU A 79 -5.14 -3.75 9.33
CA LEU A 79 -6.49 -3.51 8.81
C LEU A 79 -6.55 -3.78 7.29
N TYR A 80 -7.67 -4.38 6.89
CA TYR A 80 -7.93 -4.82 5.53
C TYR A 80 -9.37 -4.53 5.12
N ASN A 81 -9.55 -4.38 3.81
CA ASN A 81 -10.87 -4.47 3.19
C ASN A 81 -11.25 -5.94 3.06
N ARG A 82 -12.46 -6.32 3.50
CA ARG A 82 -12.94 -7.70 3.41
C ARG A 82 -12.84 -8.27 1.99
N GLU A 83 -13.26 -7.49 1.00
CA GLU A 83 -13.20 -7.88 -0.42
C GLU A 83 -11.76 -8.19 -0.87
N ALA A 84 -10.81 -7.35 -0.46
CA ALA A 84 -9.40 -7.53 -0.80
C ALA A 84 -8.79 -8.79 -0.18
N VAL A 85 -9.19 -9.15 1.03
CA VAL A 85 -8.74 -10.40 1.67
C VAL A 85 -9.31 -11.61 0.92
N ILE A 86 -10.58 -11.56 0.53
CA ILE A 86 -11.22 -12.65 -0.22
C ILE A 86 -10.53 -12.82 -1.58
N GLU A 87 -10.31 -11.73 -2.32
CA GLU A 87 -9.56 -11.76 -3.58
C GLU A 87 -8.16 -12.38 -3.41
N PHE A 88 -7.45 -12.02 -2.34
CA PHE A 88 -6.12 -12.56 -2.05
C PHE A 88 -6.14 -14.06 -1.74
N LEU A 89 -7.07 -14.51 -0.90
CA LEU A 89 -7.22 -15.92 -0.55
C LEU A 89 -7.61 -16.77 -1.76
N LEU A 90 -8.48 -16.26 -2.63
CA LEU A 90 -8.84 -16.92 -3.89
C LEU A 90 -7.64 -16.98 -4.85
N ALA A 91 -6.95 -15.86 -5.04
CA ALA A 91 -5.76 -15.77 -5.89
C ALA A 91 -4.66 -16.76 -5.47
N ARG A 92 -4.52 -17.00 -4.16
CA ARG A 92 -3.60 -17.99 -3.62
C ARG A 92 -3.95 -19.43 -3.98
N THR A 93 -5.23 -19.74 -4.13
CA THR A 93 -5.69 -21.05 -4.64
C THR A 93 -5.64 -21.16 -6.17
N GLY A 94 -5.19 -20.12 -6.87
CA GLY A 94 -5.12 -20.07 -8.33
C GLY A 94 -6.41 -19.62 -9.01
N VAL A 95 -7.39 -19.14 -8.24
CA VAL A 95 -8.66 -18.61 -8.77
C VAL A 95 -8.58 -17.09 -8.79
N PHE A 96 -8.67 -16.51 -9.99
CA PHE A 96 -8.63 -15.06 -10.19
C PHE A 96 -9.97 -14.57 -10.74
N VAL A 97 -10.44 -13.42 -10.25
CA VAL A 97 -11.70 -12.80 -10.71
C VAL A 97 -11.52 -12.16 -12.09
N ASP A 98 -10.37 -11.55 -12.33
CA ASP A 98 -9.98 -10.88 -13.57
C ASP A 98 -8.45 -10.91 -13.76
N ASP A 99 -7.98 -10.58 -14.96
CA ASP A 99 -6.54 -10.52 -15.27
C ASP A 99 -5.81 -9.51 -14.36
N ARG A 100 -6.47 -8.42 -13.95
CA ARG A 100 -5.87 -7.42 -13.06
C ARG A 100 -5.66 -7.96 -11.65
N ALA A 101 -6.57 -8.78 -11.12
CA ALA A 101 -6.37 -9.46 -9.84
C ALA A 101 -5.15 -10.38 -9.89
N GLN A 102 -4.95 -11.11 -11.00
CA GLN A 102 -3.74 -11.92 -11.19
C GLN A 102 -2.47 -11.06 -11.14
N HIS A 103 -2.43 -9.95 -11.88
CA HIS A 103 -1.29 -9.03 -11.82
C HIS A 103 -1.06 -8.45 -10.42
N ARG A 104 -2.12 -8.08 -9.71
CA ARG A 104 -2.05 -7.57 -8.33
C ARG A 104 -1.42 -8.61 -7.40
N TYR A 105 -1.88 -9.85 -7.48
CA TYR A 105 -1.38 -10.95 -6.67
C TYR A 105 0.12 -11.24 -6.93
N LEU A 106 0.51 -11.32 -8.21
CA LEU A 106 1.92 -11.53 -8.58
C LEU A 106 2.82 -10.36 -8.13
N ASN A 107 2.33 -9.13 -8.23
CA ASN A 107 3.05 -7.96 -7.74
C ASN A 107 3.17 -7.96 -6.22
N GLN A 108 2.14 -8.40 -5.49
CA GLN A 108 2.19 -8.57 -4.05
C GLN A 108 3.26 -9.60 -3.66
N GLN A 109 3.23 -10.81 -4.22
CA GLN A 109 4.24 -11.83 -3.92
C GLN A 109 5.69 -11.33 -4.12
N ARG A 110 5.93 -10.54 -5.17
CA ARG A 110 7.25 -9.96 -5.44
C ARG A 110 7.63 -8.84 -4.48
N ALA A 111 6.69 -7.95 -4.14
CA ALA A 111 6.97 -6.75 -3.36
C ALA A 111 6.97 -7.00 -1.84
N SER A 112 6.14 -7.92 -1.36
CA SER A 112 5.90 -8.13 0.07
C SER A 112 6.61 -9.37 0.62
N GLY A 113 7.14 -10.25 -0.21
CA GLY A 113 7.68 -11.54 0.24
C GLY A 113 6.68 -12.26 1.15
N PHE A 114 7.11 -12.60 2.36
CA PHE A 114 6.34 -13.31 3.39
C PHE A 114 5.43 -12.42 4.25
N ALA A 115 5.22 -11.14 3.92
CA ALA A 115 4.50 -10.20 4.79
C ALA A 115 3.00 -10.51 4.99
N PHE A 116 2.43 -11.44 4.21
CA PHE A 116 1.01 -11.84 4.31
C PHE A 116 0.85 -13.35 4.57
N ASP A 117 1.91 -14.03 5.04
CA ASP A 117 1.87 -15.46 5.34
C ASP A 117 0.98 -15.79 6.54
N HIS A 118 0.55 -14.81 7.32
CA HIS A 118 -0.43 -15.01 8.38
C HIS A 118 -1.88 -15.09 7.88
N LEU A 119 -2.14 -14.69 6.63
CA LEU A 119 -3.47 -14.75 6.01
C LEU A 119 -3.62 -16.06 5.22
N GLN A 120 -4.04 -17.12 5.91
CA GLN A 120 -4.23 -18.46 5.33
C GLN A 120 -5.70 -18.76 5.05
N SER A 121 -6.59 -18.26 5.90
CA SER A 121 -8.01 -18.56 5.90
C SER A 121 -8.85 -17.34 6.24
N THR A 122 -10.14 -17.39 5.87
CA THR A 122 -11.13 -16.41 6.30
C THR A 122 -11.37 -16.41 7.81
N LYS A 123 -10.89 -17.44 8.53
CA LYS A 123 -10.91 -17.50 10.00
C LYS A 123 -9.82 -16.64 10.65
N ASP A 124 -8.77 -16.28 9.92
CA ASP A 124 -7.65 -15.50 10.44
C ASP A 124 -7.97 -14.01 10.54
N ILE A 125 -9.11 -13.61 9.97
CA ILE A 125 -9.60 -12.23 10.00
C ILE A 125 -10.87 -12.11 10.85
N PHE A 126 -10.88 -11.09 11.70
CA PHE A 126 -12.04 -10.67 12.47
C PHE A 126 -12.74 -9.55 11.69
N THR A 127 -13.95 -9.81 11.20
CA THR A 127 -14.77 -8.76 10.61
C THR A 127 -15.45 -7.97 11.72
N GLY A 128 -15.00 -6.75 11.94
CA GLY A 128 -15.69 -5.80 12.80
C GLY A 128 -16.67 -4.96 11.99
N TYR A 129 -17.90 -4.85 12.46
CA TYR A 129 -18.71 -3.68 12.11
C TYR A 129 -18.32 -2.60 13.11
N PRO A 130 -17.55 -1.56 12.73
CA PRO A 130 -17.47 -0.40 13.59
C PRO A 130 -18.91 0.07 13.82
N ALA A 131 -19.29 0.26 15.09
CA ALA A 131 -20.61 0.76 15.47
C ALA A 131 -20.95 1.96 14.57
N ASP A 132 -22.20 2.02 14.12
CA ASP A 132 -22.64 2.85 12.99
C ASP A 132 -22.58 4.35 13.31
N ASP A 133 -21.38 4.91 13.42
CA ASP A 133 -21.16 6.34 13.58
C ASP A 133 -21.17 6.96 12.20
N ARG A 134 -22.36 7.41 11.80
CA ARG A 134 -22.62 8.24 10.61
C ARG A 134 -21.95 9.63 10.65
N GLN A 135 -20.98 9.89 11.53
CA GLN A 135 -20.43 11.24 11.71
C GLN A 135 -18.90 11.37 11.73
N HIS A 136 -18.10 10.31 11.80
CA HIS A 136 -16.66 10.48 12.10
C HIS A 136 -15.68 10.47 10.90
N MET A 137 -16.12 10.18 9.67
CA MET A 137 -15.24 10.20 8.48
C MET A 137 -15.20 11.54 7.72
N GLN A 138 -15.79 12.61 8.27
CA GLN A 138 -15.51 13.96 7.77
C GLN A 138 -14.17 14.52 8.26
N PHE A 139 -13.57 13.96 9.32
CA PHE A 139 -12.45 14.60 10.01
C PHE A 139 -11.07 14.42 9.34
N VAL A 140 -10.87 13.48 8.41
CA VAL A 140 -9.54 13.25 7.79
C VAL A 140 -9.42 13.89 6.39
N ARG A 141 -10.50 14.46 5.86
CA ARG A 141 -10.50 15.05 4.51
C ARG A 141 -10.17 16.54 4.47
N GLU A 142 -10.20 17.25 5.60
CA GLU A 142 -10.02 18.70 5.61
C GLU A 142 -8.58 19.16 5.89
N ASP A 143 -7.73 18.32 6.50
CA ASP A 143 -6.38 18.76 6.93
C ASP A 143 -5.26 18.56 5.90
N VAL A 144 -5.55 18.10 4.68
CA VAL A 144 -4.51 17.85 3.64
C VAL A 144 -4.45 18.95 2.56
N CYS A 145 -5.32 19.98 2.62
CA CYS A 145 -5.36 21.04 1.61
C CYS A 145 -5.20 22.48 2.15
N GLN A 146 -4.60 22.67 3.33
CA GLN A 146 -4.11 23.98 3.75
C GLN A 146 -2.66 23.86 4.20
N HIS A 147 -1.73 24.18 3.30
CA HIS A 147 -0.48 24.95 3.46
C HIS A 147 0.39 24.76 2.21
#